data_AF-A0A7C2R3X8-F1
#
_entry.id   AF-A0A7C2R3X8-F1
#
_cell.length_a   1.000
_cell.length_b   1.000
_cell.length_c   1.000
_cell.angle_alpha   90.00
_cell.angle_beta   90.00
_cell.angle_gamma   90.00
#
_symmetry.space_group_name_H-M   'P 1'
#
loop_
_entity.id
_entity.type
_entity.pdbx_description
1 polymer ?
#
loop_
_entity_poly.entity_id
_entity_poly.type
_entity_poly.pdbx_seq_one_letter_code
_entity_poly.pdbx_strand_id
1 'polypeptide(L)' 'ANPGQALSYKIGQLKIIELRKRAEAELGEDFDIRQFHNEVLETGAVPLELLENKIDDWIAEVKGA' A
#
# COMPACT_ATOMS: atom_id res chain seq x y z
N ALA A 1 -14.44 -26.33 -5.90
CA ALA A 1 -14.64 -25.11 -5.09
C ALA A 1 -13.28 -24.47 -4.84
N ASN A 2 -13.15 -23.15 -4.91
CA ASN A 2 -11.88 -22.46 -4.62
C ASN A 2 -11.98 -21.77 -3.23
N PRO A 3 -11.66 -22.47 -2.13
CA PRO A 3 -11.78 -21.91 -0.79
C PRO A 3 -10.90 -20.67 -0.65
N GLY A 4 -11.44 -19.60 -0.05
CA GLY A 4 -10.70 -18.35 0.18
C GLY A 4 -10.68 -17.35 -1.00
N GLN A 5 -11.11 -17.74 -2.19
CA GLN A 5 -11.08 -16.86 -3.37
C GLN A 5 -11.97 -15.60 -3.21
N ALA A 6 -13.14 -15.73 -2.59
CA ALA A 6 -13.99 -14.57 -2.30
C ALA A 6 -13.38 -13.65 -1.21
N LEU A 7 -12.62 -14.24 -0.28
CA LEU A 7 -11.99 -13.50 0.82
C LEU A 7 -10.83 -12.64 0.30
N SER A 8 -10.08 -13.11 -0.70
CA SER A 8 -8.92 -12.38 -1.22
C SER A 8 -9.26 -10.98 -1.73
N TYR A 9 -10.46 -10.78 -2.31
CA TYR A 9 -10.92 -9.45 -2.73
C TYR A 9 -11.01 -8.49 -1.56
N LYS A 10 -11.67 -8.92 -0.47
CA LYS A 10 -11.91 -8.02 0.66
C LYS A 10 -10.64 -7.81 1.48
N ILE A 11 -9.84 -8.86 1.66
CA ILE A 11 -8.54 -8.75 2.36
C ILE A 11 -7.58 -7.83 1.61
N GLY A 12 -7.44 -7.99 0.29
CA GLY A 12 -6.60 -7.10 -0.52
C GLY A 12 -7.06 -5.65 -0.47
N GLN A 13 -8.37 -5.40 -0.63
CA GLN A 13 -8.93 -4.05 -0.50
C GLN A 13 -8.64 -3.43 0.87
N LEU A 14 -8.91 -4.18 1.96
CA LEU A 14 -8.69 -3.68 3.32
C LEU A 14 -7.23 -3.33 3.55
N LYS A 15 -6.30 -4.15 3.06
CA LYS A 15 -4.87 -3.88 3.21
C LYS A 15 -4.43 -2.63 2.46
N ILE A 16 -4.88 -2.43 1.22
CA ILE A 16 -4.55 -1.20 0.47
C ILE A 16 -5.10 0.05 1.16
N ILE A 17 -6.31 -0.01 1.73
CA ILE A 17 -6.89 1.09 2.51
C ILE A 17 -6.08 1.36 3.79
N GLU A 18 -5.64 0.31 4.48
CA GLU A 18 -4.80 0.42 5.67
C GLU A 18 -3.46 1.10 5.34
N LEU A 19 -2.77 0.65 4.30
CA LEU A 19 -1.50 1.23 3.85
C LEU A 19 -1.64 2.69 3.46
N ARG A 20 -2.74 3.05 2.76
CA ARG A 20 -3.03 4.44 2.43
C ARG A 20 -3.20 5.31 3.68
N LYS A 21 -4.00 4.85 4.65
CA LYS A 21 -4.21 5.58 5.91
C LYS A 21 -2.91 5.76 6.69
N ARG A 22 -2.03 4.74 6.67
CA ARG A 22 -0.70 4.81 7.27
C ARG A 22 0.14 5.89 6.57
N ALA A 23 0.22 5.87 5.25
CA ALA A 23 0.94 6.89 4.49
C ALA A 23 0.40 8.31 4.72
N GLU A 24 -0.92 8.49 4.72
CA GLU A 24 -1.56 9.78 5.02
C GLU A 24 -1.20 10.28 6.43
N ALA A 25 -1.20 9.39 7.44
CA ALA A 25 -0.87 9.75 8.81
C ALA A 25 0.62 10.05 9.01
N GLU A 26 1.50 9.31 8.35
CA GLU A 26 2.94 9.41 8.52
C GLU A 26 3.53 10.58 7.72
N LEU A 27 3.02 10.87 6.52
CA LEU A 27 3.55 11.91 5.63
C LEU A 27 2.84 13.27 5.76
N GLY A 28 1.60 13.32 6.26
CA GLY A 28 0.89 14.58 6.47
C GLY A 28 0.76 15.40 5.18
N GLU A 29 1.29 16.63 5.19
CA GLU A 29 1.26 17.55 4.04
C GLU A 29 2.13 17.08 2.86
N ASP A 30 3.13 16.22 3.11
CA ASP A 30 3.99 15.67 2.08
C ASP A 30 3.36 14.45 1.37
N PHE A 31 2.17 14.03 1.80
CA PHE A 31 1.43 12.94 1.16
C PHE A 31 0.86 13.33 -0.22
N ASP A 32 1.28 12.64 -1.27
CA ASP A 32 0.65 12.71 -2.59
C ASP A 32 -0.03 11.37 -2.97
N ILE A 33 -1.35 11.41 -3.13
CA ILE A 33 -2.15 10.25 -3.54
C ILE A 33 -1.72 9.67 -4.90
N ARG A 34 -1.18 10.49 -5.79
CA ARG A 34 -0.68 10.03 -7.10
C ARG A 34 0.58 9.20 -6.93
N GLN A 35 1.49 9.62 -6.05
CA GLN A 35 2.68 8.84 -5.72
C GLN A 35 2.31 7.54 -5.03
N PHE A 36 1.41 7.57 -4.06
CA PHE A 36 0.91 6.35 -3.42
C PHE A 36 0.35 5.34 -4.45
N HIS A 37 -0.47 5.79 -5.41
CA HIS A 37 -0.97 4.89 -6.46
C HIS A 37 0.13 4.37 -7.37
N ASN A 38 1.15 5.18 -7.67
CA ASN A 38 2.31 4.71 -8.43
C ASN A 38 3.04 3.59 -7.69
N GLU A 39 3.35 3.78 -6.40
CA GLU A 39 4.03 2.76 -5.59
C GLU A 39 3.23 1.45 -5.52
N VAL A 40 1.91 1.53 -5.40
CA VAL A 40 1.04 0.34 -5.37
C VAL A 40 1.00 -0.40 -6.71
N LEU A 41 1.07 0.31 -7.85
CA LEU A 41 0.87 -0.27 -9.18
C LEU A 41 2.17 -0.67 -9.89
N GLU A 42 3.28 0.02 -9.63
CA GLU A 42 4.54 -0.13 -10.35
C GLU A 42 5.09 -1.57 -10.30
N THR A 43 4.98 -2.21 -9.13
CA THR A 43 5.50 -3.57 -8.90
C THR A 43 4.62 -4.68 -9.49
N GLY A 44 3.46 -4.34 -10.06
CA GLY A 44 2.48 -5.30 -10.53
C GLY A 44 1.88 -6.14 -9.39
N ALA A 45 1.43 -7.35 -9.72
CA ALA A 45 0.78 -8.23 -8.75
C ALA A 45 1.81 -8.90 -7.84
N VAL A 46 1.95 -8.39 -6.61
CA VAL A 46 2.83 -8.92 -5.57
C VAL A 46 2.04 -9.40 -4.34
N PRO A 47 2.61 -10.29 -3.51
CA PRO A 47 2.07 -10.59 -2.18
C PRO A 47 1.87 -9.32 -1.35
N LEU A 48 0.80 -9.28 -0.54
CA LEU A 48 0.46 -8.11 0.28
C LEU A 48 1.57 -7.70 1.26
N GLU A 49 2.34 -8.65 1.76
CA GLU A 49 3.48 -8.38 2.64
C GLU A 49 4.62 -7.64 1.92
N LEU A 50 4.90 -7.99 0.66
CA LEU A 50 5.89 -7.27 -0.14
C LEU A 50 5.40 -5.87 -0.52
N LEU A 51 4.10 -5.73 -0.81
CA LEU A 51 3.51 -4.42 -1.03
C LEU A 51 3.62 -3.54 0.21
N GLU A 52 3.35 -4.09 1.40
CA GLU A 52 3.50 -3.36 2.66
C GLU A 52 4.93 -2.89 2.88
N ASN A 53 5.92 -3.76 2.72
CA ASN A 53 7.34 -3.39 2.87
C ASN A 53 7.73 -2.27 1.88
N LYS A 54 7.30 -2.35 0.61
CA LYS A 54 7.59 -1.28 -0.38
C LYS A 54 6.98 0.06 0.03
N ILE A 55 5.75 0.05 0.54
CA ILE A 55 5.11 1.29 1.00
C ILE A 55 5.80 1.85 2.25
N ASP A 56 6.20 1.00 3.19
CA ASP A 56 6.94 1.42 4.38
C ASP A 56 8.32 2.01 4.01
N ASP A 57 9.03 1.41 3.05
CA ASP A 57 10.29 1.92 2.51
C ASP A 57 10.11 3.29 1.84
N TRP A 58 9.07 3.44 1.01
CA TRP A 58 8.74 4.72 0.36
C TRP A 58 8.39 5.81 1.38
N ILE A 59 7.60 5.50 2.41
CA ILE A 59 7.29 6.46 3.50
C ILE A 59 8.60 6.90 4.18
N ALA A 60 9.52 5.98 4.45
CA ALA A 60 10.80 6.30 5.07
C ALA A 60 11.67 7.20 4.18
N GLU A 61 11.68 6.96 2.86
CA GLU A 61 12.39 7.79 1.89
C GLU A 61 11.83 9.22 1.85
N VAL A 62 10.51 9.38 1.75
CA VAL A 62 9.86 10.70 1.69
C VAL A 62 10.09 11.50 2.98
N LYS A 63 10.05 10.85 4.15
CA LYS A 63 10.33 11.51 5.44
C LYS A 63 11.79 11.92 5.63
N GLY A 64 12.70 11.20 4.98
CA GLY A 64 14.13 11.46 5.06
C GLY A 64 14.61 12.55 4.11
N ALA A 65 13.78 12.93 3.13
CA ALA A 65 14.03 14.00 2.16
C ALA A 65 13.73 15.39 2.74
#